data_AF-A0A7G3AGV3-F1
#
_entry.id   AF-A0A7G3AGV3-F1
#
_cell.length_a   1.000
_cell.length_b   1.000
_cell.length_c   1.000
_cell.angle_alpha   90.00
_cell.angle_beta   90.00
_cell.angle_gamma   90.00
#
_symmetry.space_group_name_H-M   'P 1'
#
loop_
_entity.id
_entity.type
_entity.pdbx_description
1 polymer ?
#
loop_
_entity_poly.entity_id
_entity_poly.type
_entity_poly.pdbx_seq_one_letter_code
_entity_poly.pdbx_strand_id
1 'polypeptide(L)'
;MCCVAIIAGFWLGVDQESLTDSFSLIGTIYGVIGSLALSLYSIYTKKSLVYVNQEVWLLSYYNNVYSVVIFLPLLFITGEVPTVLSYKYLGELWFWLALGVSGLCGFAIGYVTALQIKVTSPLTHNISGTAKACVQTVIATVLSYKYLGELWFWLALGVSGLCGFAIGYVTALQIKVTSPLTHNISGTAKACVQTVIATEIYSESKSFSWWLSNIVVLKASALYAWFKQREMQVKFQEAEASQKV
;
A
#
# COMPACT_ATOMS: atom_id res chain seq x y z
N MET A 1 22.13 -1.04 -1.47
CA MET A 1 22.43 -0.83 -2.90
C MET A 1 21.38 -1.45 -3.83
N CYS A 2 20.99 -2.72 -3.66
CA CYS A 2 19.97 -3.36 -4.51
C CYS A 2 18.62 -2.63 -4.56
N CYS A 3 18.11 -2.13 -3.43
CA CYS A 3 16.85 -1.37 -3.41
C CYS A 3 16.92 -0.08 -4.26
N VAL A 4 18.08 0.60 -4.26
CA VAL A 4 18.29 1.80 -5.08
C VAL A 4 18.27 1.43 -6.57
N ALA A 5 18.89 0.32 -6.95
CA ALA A 5 18.85 -0.18 -8.32
C ALA A 5 17.42 -0.58 -8.75
N ILE A 6 16.62 -1.17 -7.86
CA ILE A 6 15.20 -1.47 -8.13
C ILE A 6 14.41 -0.18 -8.35
N ILE A 7 14.60 0.84 -7.51
CA ILE A 7 13.93 2.15 -7.64
C ILE A 7 14.33 2.83 -8.96
N ALA A 8 15.62 2.84 -9.29
CA ALA A 8 16.12 3.41 -10.55
C ALA A 8 15.55 2.68 -11.77
N GLY A 9 15.51 1.34 -11.72
CA GLY A 9 14.86 0.52 -12.74
C GLY A 9 13.38 0.87 -12.91
N PHE A 10 12.64 1.00 -11.81
CA PHE A 10 11.23 1.39 -11.85
C PHE A 10 11.02 2.79 -12.45
N TRP A 11 11.85 3.76 -12.08
CA TRP A 11 11.81 5.11 -12.63
C TRP A 11 12.02 5.12 -14.15
N LEU A 12 12.99 4.35 -14.65
CA LEU A 12 13.24 4.19 -16.08
C LEU A 12 12.06 3.58 -16.85
N GLY A 13 11.28 2.68 -16.21
CA GLY A 13 10.09 2.08 -16.81
C GLY A 13 8.92 3.06 -16.88
N VAL A 14 8.71 3.83 -15.80
CA VAL A 14 7.68 4.86 -15.66
C VAL A 14 7.83 5.98 -16.69
N ASP A 15 9.05 6.45 -16.93
CA ASP A 15 9.35 7.53 -17.90
C ASP A 15 8.91 7.19 -19.34
N GLN A 16 8.80 5.91 -19.65
CA GLN A 16 8.40 5.47 -20.98
C GLN A 16 6.89 5.23 -21.10
N GLU A 17 6.23 4.86 -20.01
CA GLU A 17 4.77 4.77 -19.97
C GLU A 17 4.14 6.17 -20.06
N SER A 18 4.83 7.23 -19.59
CA SER A 18 4.43 8.64 -19.83
C SER A 18 4.39 9.08 -21.28
N LEU A 19 5.01 8.34 -22.20
CA LEU A 19 4.92 8.61 -23.64
C LEU A 19 3.67 7.95 -24.28
N THR A 20 2.94 7.14 -23.52
CA THR A 20 1.65 6.57 -23.89
C THR A 20 0.55 7.37 -23.17
N ASP A 21 -0.47 7.85 -23.87
CA ASP A 21 -1.48 8.82 -23.38
C ASP A 21 -2.28 8.41 -22.12
N SER A 22 -2.07 7.20 -21.58
CA SER A 22 -2.76 6.65 -20.41
C SER A 22 -2.04 6.87 -19.07
N PHE A 23 -0.81 7.38 -19.04
CA PHE A 23 -0.01 7.44 -17.81
C PHE A 23 0.03 8.83 -17.14
N SER A 24 -0.19 8.86 -15.82
CA SER A 24 -0.10 10.08 -15.01
C SER A 24 1.12 10.06 -14.07
N LEU A 25 2.22 10.68 -14.51
CA LEU A 25 3.45 10.81 -13.70
C LEU A 25 3.19 11.51 -12.37
N ILE A 26 2.37 12.56 -12.40
CA ILE A 26 1.97 13.33 -11.22
C ILE A 26 1.22 12.41 -10.24
N GLY A 27 0.29 11.59 -10.72
CA GLY A 27 -0.43 10.60 -9.91
C GLY A 27 0.51 9.57 -9.28
N THR A 28 1.49 9.07 -10.03
CA THR A 28 2.51 8.15 -9.50
C THR A 28 3.35 8.77 -8.40
N ILE A 29 3.83 10.01 -8.59
CA ILE A 29 4.61 10.74 -7.58
C ILE A 29 3.78 10.93 -6.31
N TYR A 30 2.52 11.41 -6.43
CA TYR A 30 1.64 11.56 -5.28
C TYR A 30 1.30 10.23 -4.60
N GLY A 31 1.16 9.13 -5.36
CA GLY A 31 0.97 7.79 -4.81
C GLY A 31 2.16 7.30 -3.97
N VAL A 32 3.38 7.54 -4.44
CA VAL A 32 4.61 7.21 -3.70
C VAL A 32 4.74 8.06 -2.45
N ILE A 33 4.57 9.38 -2.56
CA ILE A 33 4.62 10.31 -1.41
C ILE A 33 3.53 9.97 -0.40
N GLY A 34 2.32 9.68 -0.84
CA GLY A 34 1.21 9.28 0.02
C GLY A 34 1.48 7.98 0.78
N SER A 35 2.04 6.97 0.12
CA SER A 35 2.43 5.71 0.75
C SER A 35 3.54 5.91 1.79
N LEU A 36 4.52 6.75 1.48
CA LEU A 36 5.58 7.13 2.41
C LEU A 36 5.01 7.87 3.63
N ALA A 37 4.18 8.89 3.41
CA ALA A 37 3.55 9.68 4.47
C ALA A 37 2.70 8.80 5.39
N LEU A 38 1.91 7.87 4.85
CA LEU A 38 1.10 6.94 5.64
C LEU A 38 1.97 6.01 6.51
N SER A 39 3.08 5.50 5.95
CA SER A 39 4.01 4.64 6.70
C SER A 39 4.73 5.40 7.82
N LEU A 40 5.13 6.65 7.57
CA LEU A 40 5.74 7.52 8.58
C LEU A 40 4.72 7.87 9.67
N TYR A 41 3.49 8.21 9.29
CA TYR A 41 2.41 8.51 10.22
C TYR A 41 2.16 7.33 11.19
N SER A 42 2.10 6.09 10.71
CA SER A 42 1.86 4.93 11.57
C SER A 42 3.03 4.65 12.53
N ILE A 43 4.28 4.84 12.07
CA ILE A 43 5.49 4.74 12.91
C ILE A 43 5.51 5.84 13.98
N TYR A 44 5.28 7.09 13.59
CA TYR A 44 5.25 8.22 14.52
C TYR A 44 4.09 8.12 15.51
N THR A 45 2.92 7.65 15.08
CA THR A 45 1.78 7.38 15.98
C THR A 45 2.20 6.42 17.10
N LYS A 46 2.87 5.30 16.77
CA LYS A 46 3.36 4.34 17.77
C LYS A 46 4.40 4.95 18.70
N LYS A 47 5.31 5.78 18.18
CA LYS A 47 6.36 6.44 18.97
C LYS A 47 5.77 7.51 19.90
N SER A 48 4.88 8.35 19.39
CA SER A 48 4.20 9.42 20.12
C SER A 48 3.31 8.89 21.24
N LEU A 49 2.74 7.70 21.05
CA LEU A 49 1.89 7.03 22.03
C LEU A 49 2.61 6.78 23.38
N VAL A 50 3.94 6.59 23.36
CA VAL A 50 4.75 6.43 24.58
C VAL A 50 4.80 7.72 25.41
N TYR A 51 4.75 8.90 24.77
CA TYR A 51 4.83 10.19 25.46
C TYR A 51 3.48 10.67 26.03
N VAL A 52 2.37 10.08 25.60
CA VAL A 52 1.02 10.40 26.07
C VAL A 52 0.46 9.33 27.01
N ASN A 53 1.32 8.66 27.78
CA ASN A 53 0.93 7.60 28.73
C ASN A 53 0.12 6.46 28.10
N GLN A 54 0.34 6.15 26.82
CA GLN A 54 -0.44 5.18 26.07
C GLN A 54 -1.93 5.51 25.90
N GLU A 55 -2.35 6.75 26.21
CA GLU A 55 -3.74 7.19 26.07
C GLU A 55 -4.06 7.58 24.63
N VAL A 56 -4.85 6.73 23.95
CA VAL A 56 -5.23 6.93 22.55
C VAL A 56 -6.18 8.12 22.39
N TRP A 57 -7.04 8.36 23.37
CA TRP A 57 -7.94 9.52 23.38
C TRP A 57 -7.18 10.84 23.35
N LEU A 58 -6.15 10.96 24.20
CA LEU A 58 -5.33 12.16 24.28
C LEU A 58 -4.52 12.36 22.98
N LEU A 59 -3.98 11.29 22.42
CA LEU A 59 -3.30 11.34 21.12
C LEU A 59 -4.23 11.81 20.00
N SER A 60 -5.45 11.25 19.94
CA SER A 60 -6.44 11.60 18.93
C SER A 60 -6.92 13.05 19.08
N TYR A 61 -7.10 13.52 20.32
CA TYR A 61 -7.41 14.92 20.60
C TYR A 61 -6.34 15.86 20.05
N TYR A 62 -5.05 15.63 20.40
CA TYR A 62 -3.95 16.46 19.88
C TYR A 62 -3.90 16.41 18.35
N ASN A 63 -3.99 15.22 17.76
CA ASN A 63 -3.92 15.07 16.31
C ASN A 63 -5.05 15.83 15.60
N ASN A 64 -6.29 15.77 16.09
CA ASN A 64 -7.41 16.49 15.49
C ASN A 64 -7.29 18.02 15.67
N VAL A 65 -6.86 18.50 16.84
CA VAL A 65 -6.66 19.94 17.07
C VAL A 65 -5.57 20.48 16.15
N TYR A 66 -4.41 19.81 16.08
CA TYR A 66 -3.34 20.21 15.17
C TYR A 66 -3.78 20.14 13.71
N SER A 67 -4.58 19.14 13.32
CA SER A 67 -5.12 19.04 11.97
C SER A 67 -5.98 20.25 11.63
N VAL A 68 -6.90 20.67 12.50
CA VAL A 68 -7.74 21.87 12.27
C VAL A 68 -6.87 23.12 12.10
N VAL A 69 -5.87 23.31 12.96
CA VAL A 69 -4.96 24.47 12.91
C VAL A 69 -4.15 24.49 11.61
N ILE A 70 -3.70 23.32 11.11
CA ILE A 70 -2.92 23.22 9.87
C ILE A 70 -3.81 23.32 8.62
N PHE A 71 -5.03 22.77 8.66
CA PHE A 71 -5.96 22.78 7.51
C PHE A 71 -6.47 24.18 7.17
N LEU A 72 -6.67 25.05 8.18
CA LEU A 72 -7.14 26.42 7.96
C LEU A 72 -6.23 27.26 7.03
N PRO A 73 -4.93 27.44 7.31
CA PRO A 73 -4.05 28.19 6.42
C PRO A 73 -3.87 27.48 5.07
N LEU A 74 -3.87 26.14 5.05
CA LEU A 74 -3.77 25.37 3.81
C LEU A 74 -4.94 25.69 2.86
N LEU A 75 -6.17 25.79 3.39
CA LEU A 75 -7.38 26.11 2.63
C LEU A 75 -7.34 27.51 2.01
N PHE A 76 -6.70 28.49 2.68
CA PHE A 76 -6.46 29.80 2.10
C PHE A 76 -5.38 29.76 0.99
N ILE A 77 -4.30 29.01 1.20
CA ILE A 77 -3.19 28.91 0.23
C ILE A 77 -3.62 28.18 -1.05
N THR A 78 -4.47 27.14 -0.95
CA THR A 78 -4.96 26.41 -2.11
C THR A 78 -6.04 27.17 -2.89
N GLY A 79 -6.59 28.25 -2.32
CA GLY A 79 -7.62 29.05 -2.98
C GLY A 79 -8.99 28.36 -3.08
N GLU A 80 -9.26 27.38 -2.22
CA GLU A 80 -10.53 26.61 -2.23
C GLU A 80 -11.69 27.33 -1.52
N VAL A 81 -11.41 28.45 -0.84
CA VAL A 81 -12.42 29.24 -0.11
C VAL A 81 -13.60 29.66 -1.01
N PRO A 82 -13.39 30.23 -2.22
CA PRO A 82 -14.50 30.65 -3.07
C PRO A 82 -15.35 29.45 -3.54
N THR A 83 -14.70 28.32 -3.86
CA THR A 83 -15.36 27.07 -4.28
C THR A 83 -16.30 26.54 -3.19
N VAL A 84 -15.86 26.56 -1.94
CA VAL A 84 -16.67 26.13 -0.78
C VAL A 84 -17.85 27.06 -0.56
N LEU A 85 -17.63 28.39 -0.62
CA LEU A 85 -18.69 29.37 -0.42
C LEU A 85 -19.72 29.39 -1.56
N SER A 86 -19.31 29.09 -2.79
CA SER A 86 -20.20 29.01 -3.94
C SER A 86 -20.91 27.66 -4.08
N TYR A 87 -20.70 26.72 -3.14
CA TYR A 87 -21.28 25.39 -3.24
C TYR A 87 -22.81 25.43 -3.06
N LYS A 88 -23.53 24.98 -4.08
CA LYS A 88 -25.00 25.07 -4.19
C LYS A 88 -25.75 24.53 -2.97
N TYR A 89 -25.25 23.45 -2.36
CA TYR A 89 -25.94 22.74 -1.27
C TYR A 89 -25.41 23.10 0.12
N LEU A 90 -24.55 24.12 0.25
CA LEU A 90 -23.91 24.49 1.52
C LEU A 90 -24.94 24.84 2.62
N GLY A 91 -26.10 25.40 2.24
CA GLY A 91 -27.18 25.74 3.17
C GLY A 91 -28.15 24.59 3.47
N GLU A 92 -28.02 23.45 2.80
CA GLU A 92 -29.02 22.37 2.91
C GLU A 92 -28.74 21.45 4.09
N LEU A 93 -29.79 21.09 4.84
CA LEU A 93 -29.66 20.27 6.05
C LEU A 93 -29.09 18.87 5.75
N TRP A 94 -29.48 18.26 4.63
CA TRP A 94 -28.97 16.93 4.28
C TRP A 94 -27.45 16.94 4.07
N PHE A 95 -26.89 18.04 3.54
CA PHE A 95 -25.46 18.19 3.32
C PHE A 95 -24.72 18.22 4.67
N TRP A 96 -25.22 18.99 5.64
CA TRP A 96 -24.66 19.03 7.00
C TRP A 96 -24.84 17.72 7.76
N LEU A 97 -25.95 17.00 7.57
CA LEU A 97 -26.14 15.67 8.14
C LEU A 97 -25.14 14.67 7.54
N ALA A 98 -24.95 14.68 6.22
CA ALA A 98 -23.95 13.83 5.56
C ALA A 98 -22.52 14.18 6.01
N LEU A 99 -22.23 15.47 6.19
CA LEU A 99 -20.93 15.95 6.68
C LEU A 99 -20.71 15.57 8.16
N GLY A 100 -21.74 15.65 8.99
CA GLY A 100 -21.70 15.21 10.38
C GLY A 100 -21.50 13.71 10.53
N VAL A 101 -22.24 12.90 9.75
CA VAL A 101 -22.08 11.44 9.73
C VAL A 101 -20.69 11.03 9.21
N SER A 102 -20.22 11.65 8.13
CA SER A 102 -18.88 11.36 7.61
C SER A 102 -17.77 11.79 8.57
N GLY A 103 -17.93 12.93 9.27
CA GLY A 103 -17.03 13.38 10.33
C GLY A 103 -16.98 12.42 11.53
N LEU A 104 -18.13 11.93 12.00
CA LEU A 104 -18.22 10.94 13.07
C LEU A 104 -17.53 9.62 12.67
N CYS A 105 -17.82 9.13 11.46
CA CYS A 105 -17.17 7.95 10.90
C CYS A 105 -15.65 8.16 10.76
N GLY A 106 -15.21 9.32 10.28
CA GLY A 106 -13.80 9.68 10.14
C GLY A 106 -13.07 9.69 11.49
N PHE A 107 -13.67 10.30 12.52
CA PHE A 107 -13.15 10.30 13.87
C PHE A 107 -13.04 8.87 14.44
N ALA A 108 -14.09 8.07 14.29
CA ALA A 108 -14.09 6.66 14.73
C ALA A 108 -13.00 5.84 14.02
N ILE A 109 -12.82 6.01 12.71
CA ILE A 109 -11.74 5.37 11.95
C ILE A 109 -10.37 5.80 12.49
N GLY A 110 -10.17 7.09 12.75
CA GLY A 110 -8.92 7.61 13.32
C GLY A 110 -8.62 7.02 14.70
N TYR A 111 -9.63 6.96 15.58
CA TYR A 111 -9.50 6.36 16.91
C TYR A 111 -9.18 4.87 16.87
N VAL A 112 -9.94 4.09 16.07
CA VAL A 112 -9.72 2.64 15.90
C VAL A 112 -8.35 2.37 15.26
N THR A 113 -7.91 3.21 14.32
CA THR A 113 -6.58 3.12 13.72
C THR A 113 -5.48 3.29 14.77
N ALA A 114 -5.58 4.32 15.61
CA ALA A 114 -4.61 4.55 16.67
C ALA A 114 -4.62 3.42 17.73
N LEU A 115 -5.81 2.90 18.08
CA LEU A 115 -5.94 1.71 18.93
C LEU A 115 -5.31 0.46 18.29
N GLN A 116 -5.55 0.23 17.00
CA GLN A 116 -4.99 -0.89 16.27
C GLN A 116 -3.46 -0.81 16.28
N ILE A 117 -2.88 0.35 15.99
CA ILE A 117 -1.43 0.57 16.05
C ILE A 117 -0.92 0.38 17.49
N LYS A 118 -1.66 0.85 18.51
CA LYS A 118 -1.33 0.66 19.93
C LYS A 118 -1.20 -0.83 20.28
N VAL A 119 -2.22 -1.64 19.99
CA VAL A 119 -2.25 -3.07 20.39
C VAL A 119 -1.45 -3.96 19.45
N THR A 120 -1.15 -3.50 18.23
CA THR A 120 -0.35 -4.24 17.25
C THR A 120 0.94 -3.48 16.90
N SER A 121 1.30 -3.45 15.61
CA SER A 121 2.45 -2.74 15.08
C SER A 121 2.04 -1.86 13.89
N PRO A 122 2.83 -0.82 13.55
CA PRO A 122 2.63 -0.06 12.31
C PRO A 122 2.55 -0.96 11.06
N LEU A 123 3.34 -2.03 11.02
CA LEU A 123 3.32 -3.02 9.93
C LEU A 123 1.97 -3.77 9.88
N THR A 124 1.44 -4.20 11.02
CA THR A 124 0.16 -4.91 11.11
C THR A 124 -1.01 -4.02 10.70
N HIS A 125 -0.99 -2.73 11.06
CA HIS A 125 -1.98 -1.77 10.61
C HIS A 125 -1.97 -1.60 9.09
N ASN A 126 -0.78 -1.49 8.48
CA ASN A 126 -0.67 -1.40 7.02
C ASN A 126 -1.26 -2.64 6.31
N ILE A 127 -1.00 -3.85 6.83
CA ILE A 127 -1.58 -5.09 6.29
C ILE A 127 -3.11 -5.08 6.43
N SER A 128 -3.63 -4.62 7.57
CA SER A 128 -5.08 -4.47 7.79
C SER A 128 -5.70 -3.41 6.87
N GLY A 129 -4.96 -2.36 6.52
CA GLY A 129 -5.38 -1.36 5.54
C GLY A 129 -5.64 -1.98 4.17
N THR A 130 -4.74 -2.87 3.72
CA THR A 130 -4.94 -3.64 2.48
C THR A 130 -6.17 -4.54 2.57
N ALA A 131 -6.39 -5.23 3.70
CA ALA A 131 -7.58 -6.05 3.90
C ALA A 131 -8.88 -5.23 3.84
N LYS A 132 -8.91 -4.03 4.44
CA LYS A 132 -10.04 -3.09 4.34
C LYS A 132 -10.33 -2.72 2.88
N ALA A 133 -9.31 -2.41 2.08
CA ALA A 133 -9.47 -2.09 0.67
C ALA A 133 -10.04 -3.27 -0.12
N CYS A 134 -9.56 -4.50 0.14
CA CYS A 134 -10.12 -5.71 -0.47
C CYS A 134 -11.62 -5.89 -0.14
N VAL A 135 -12.00 -5.72 1.13
CA VAL A 135 -13.41 -5.79 1.56
C VAL A 135 -14.25 -4.72 0.86
N GLN A 136 -13.74 -3.50 0.74
CA GLN A 136 -14.40 -2.41 0.03
C GLN A 136 -14.67 -2.78 -1.44
N THR A 137 -13.69 -3.36 -2.13
CA THR A 137 -13.85 -3.83 -3.51
C THR A 137 -14.89 -4.94 -3.61
N VAL A 138 -14.88 -5.92 -2.69
CA VAL A 138 -15.87 -7.01 -2.69
C VAL A 138 -17.29 -6.46 -2.51
N ILE A 139 -17.49 -5.56 -1.55
CA ILE A 139 -18.79 -4.92 -1.32
C ILE A 139 -19.25 -4.14 -2.56
N ALA A 140 -18.35 -3.36 -3.17
CA ALA A 140 -18.66 -2.62 -4.39
C ALA A 140 -19.06 -3.56 -5.54
N THR A 141 -18.34 -4.66 -5.73
CA THR A 141 -18.69 -5.69 -6.73
C THR A 141 -20.05 -6.32 -6.43
N VAL A 142 -20.33 -6.69 -5.18
CA VAL A 142 -21.63 -7.30 -4.81
C VAL A 142 -22.79 -6.34 -4.98
N LEU A 143 -22.60 -5.04 -4.76
CA LEU A 143 -23.67 -4.04 -4.90
C LEU A 143 -23.89 -3.58 -6.34
N SER A 144 -22.85 -3.57 -7.17
CA SER A 144 -22.90 -2.95 -8.50
C SER A 144 -22.81 -3.94 -9.67
N TYR A 145 -22.42 -5.20 -9.44
CA TYR A 145 -22.14 -6.12 -10.53
C TYR A 145 -23.40 -6.85 -11.02
N LYS A 146 -23.75 -6.62 -12.29
CA LYS A 146 -24.98 -7.14 -12.92
C LYS A 146 -24.98 -8.67 -13.10
N TYR A 147 -23.81 -9.31 -13.16
CA TYR A 147 -23.68 -10.75 -13.49
C TYR A 147 -23.47 -11.65 -12.26
N LEU A 148 -23.84 -11.19 -11.06
CA LEU A 148 -23.71 -11.97 -9.82
C LEU A 148 -24.52 -13.28 -9.82
N GLY A 149 -25.56 -13.38 -10.65
CA GLY A 149 -26.37 -14.61 -10.78
C GLY A 149 -25.77 -15.67 -11.70
N GLU A 150 -24.70 -15.36 -12.44
CA GLU A 150 -24.15 -16.29 -13.43
C GLU A 150 -23.23 -17.34 -12.78
N LEU A 151 -23.42 -18.61 -13.16
CA LEU A 151 -22.60 -19.72 -12.64
C LEU A 151 -21.11 -19.55 -12.97
N TRP A 152 -20.79 -19.03 -14.16
CA TRP A 152 -19.42 -18.72 -14.57
C TRP A 152 -18.73 -17.79 -13.58
N PHE A 153 -19.43 -16.75 -13.09
CA PHE A 153 -18.88 -15.81 -12.13
C PHE A 153 -18.46 -16.52 -10.83
N TRP A 154 -19.32 -17.39 -10.30
CA TRP A 154 -19.02 -18.15 -9.07
C TRP A 154 -17.92 -19.20 -9.26
N LEU A 155 -17.85 -19.84 -10.43
CA LEU A 155 -16.75 -20.74 -10.76
C LEU A 155 -15.42 -19.98 -10.84
N ALA A 156 -15.39 -18.84 -11.52
CA ALA A 156 -14.22 -17.98 -11.60
C ALA A 156 -13.81 -17.44 -10.21
N LEU A 157 -14.79 -17.04 -9.38
CA LEU A 157 -14.56 -16.60 -8.01
C LEU A 157 -14.04 -17.73 -7.11
N GLY A 158 -14.58 -18.95 -7.27
CA GLY A 158 -14.13 -20.13 -6.54
C GLY A 158 -12.69 -20.52 -6.88
N VAL A 159 -12.36 -20.57 -8.17
CA VAL A 159 -11.00 -20.88 -8.65
C VAL A 159 -10.01 -19.79 -8.23
N SER A 160 -10.35 -18.51 -8.45
CA SER A 160 -9.49 -17.40 -8.02
C SER A 160 -9.36 -17.31 -6.49
N GLY A 161 -10.41 -17.64 -5.74
CA GLY A 161 -10.40 -17.73 -4.28
C GLY A 161 -9.48 -18.82 -3.76
N LEU A 162 -9.54 -20.03 -4.33
CA LEU A 162 -8.64 -21.14 -3.98
C LEU A 162 -7.18 -20.80 -4.30
N CYS A 163 -6.92 -20.28 -5.49
CA CYS A 163 -5.59 -19.82 -5.89
C CYS A 163 -5.10 -18.68 -4.98
N GLY A 164 -5.98 -17.73 -4.65
CA GLY A 164 -5.69 -16.62 -3.76
C GLY A 164 -5.34 -17.09 -2.34
N PHE A 165 -6.08 -18.05 -1.80
CA PHE A 165 -5.79 -18.67 -0.50
C PHE A 165 -4.43 -19.38 -0.50
N ALA A 166 -4.13 -20.17 -1.53
CA ALA A 166 -2.84 -20.84 -1.68
C ALA A 166 -1.69 -19.83 -1.75
N ILE A 167 -1.84 -18.76 -2.54
CA ILE A 167 -0.86 -17.66 -2.61
C ILE A 167 -0.69 -17.01 -1.23
N GLY A 168 -1.78 -16.78 -0.49
CA GLY A 168 -1.74 -16.22 0.85
C GLY A 168 -0.97 -17.11 1.84
N TYR A 169 -1.23 -18.41 1.84
CA TYR A 169 -0.53 -19.37 2.68
C TYR A 169 0.97 -19.43 2.38
N VAL A 170 1.34 -19.53 1.09
CA VAL A 170 2.75 -19.54 0.66
C VAL A 170 3.43 -18.21 1.00
N THR A 171 2.72 -17.09 0.86
CA THR A 171 3.23 -15.76 1.24
C THR A 171 3.52 -15.69 2.74
N ALA A 172 2.61 -16.20 3.58
CA ALA A 172 2.81 -16.23 5.03
C ALA A 172 4.02 -17.09 5.41
N LEU A 173 4.17 -18.26 4.78
CA LEU A 173 5.36 -19.11 4.96
C LEU A 173 6.64 -18.40 4.50
N GLN A 174 6.62 -17.75 3.33
CA GLN A 174 7.76 -17.00 2.81
C GLN A 174 8.19 -15.90 3.79
N ILE A 175 7.25 -15.11 4.31
CA ILE A 175 7.56 -14.06 5.29
C ILE A 175 8.13 -14.69 6.58
N LYS A 176 7.55 -15.80 7.05
CA LYS A 176 7.96 -16.49 8.27
C LYS A 176 9.40 -17.02 8.19
N VAL A 177 9.80 -17.60 7.05
CA VAL A 177 11.14 -18.19 6.87
C VAL A 177 12.18 -17.21 6.34
N THR A 178 11.76 -16.03 5.88
CA THR A 178 12.67 -14.99 5.39
C THR A 178 12.51 -13.69 6.18
N SER A 179 11.94 -12.65 5.56
CA SER A 179 11.62 -11.38 6.20
C SER A 179 10.54 -10.65 5.39
N PRO A 180 9.81 -9.71 6.00
CA PRO A 180 8.89 -8.83 5.27
C PRO A 180 9.57 -8.08 4.10
N LEU A 181 10.83 -7.67 4.27
CA LEU A 181 11.59 -7.00 3.20
C LEU A 181 11.88 -7.94 2.02
N THR A 182 12.27 -9.19 2.29
CA THR A 182 12.52 -10.20 1.26
C THR A 182 11.24 -10.53 0.48
N HIS A 183 10.09 -10.61 1.17
CA HIS A 183 8.81 -10.80 0.51
C HIS A 183 8.48 -9.63 -0.44
N ASN A 184 8.67 -8.37 0.00
CA ASN A 184 8.41 -7.22 -0.86
C ASN A 184 9.28 -7.22 -2.12
N ILE A 185 10.58 -7.52 -2.00
CA ILE A 185 11.49 -7.59 -3.15
C ILE A 185 11.12 -8.76 -4.08
N SER A 186 10.75 -9.91 -3.52
CA SER A 186 10.23 -11.04 -4.29
C SER A 186 8.92 -10.70 -5.00
N GLY A 187 8.05 -9.90 -4.38
CA GLY A 187 6.82 -9.38 -4.98
C GLY A 187 7.10 -8.48 -6.17
N THR A 188 8.09 -7.58 -6.06
CA THR A 188 8.54 -6.74 -7.18
C THR A 188 9.06 -7.57 -8.35
N ALA A 189 9.88 -8.59 -8.07
CA ALA A 189 10.37 -9.50 -9.10
C ALA A 189 9.23 -10.27 -9.78
N LYS A 190 8.27 -10.79 -8.99
CA LYS A 190 7.08 -11.48 -9.51
C LYS A 190 6.28 -10.58 -10.45
N ALA A 191 5.97 -9.36 -10.03
CA ALA A 191 5.23 -8.40 -10.86
C ALA A 191 5.96 -8.09 -12.17
N CYS A 192 7.28 -7.86 -12.10
CA CYS A 192 8.12 -7.61 -13.27
C CYS A 192 8.12 -8.80 -14.25
N VAL A 193 8.25 -10.04 -13.76
CA VAL A 193 8.13 -11.25 -14.59
C VAL A 193 6.73 -11.34 -15.22
N GLN A 194 5.67 -11.08 -14.45
CA GLN A 194 4.29 -11.10 -14.96
C GLN A 194 4.11 -10.10 -16.10
N THR A 195 4.66 -8.90 -16.01
CA THR A 195 4.56 -7.90 -17.06
C THR A 195 5.33 -8.32 -18.32
N VAL A 196 6.56 -8.84 -18.19
CA VAL A 196 7.34 -9.35 -19.34
C VAL A 196 6.60 -10.47 -20.08
N ILE A 197 6.07 -11.44 -19.33
CA ILE A 197 5.29 -12.54 -19.93
C ILE A 197 4.03 -12.01 -20.61
N ALA A 198 3.34 -11.06 -19.99
CA ALA A 198 2.14 -10.45 -20.57
C ALA A 198 2.47 -9.75 -21.90
N THR A 199 3.57 -9.00 -21.98
CA THR A 199 4.00 -8.33 -23.21
C THR A 199 4.15 -9.31 -24.37
N GLU A 200 4.75 -10.48 -24.13
CA GLU A 200 4.93 -11.54 -25.14
C GLU A 200 3.59 -12.18 -25.53
N ILE A 201 2.76 -12.54 -24.54
CA ILE A 201 1.45 -13.18 -24.77
C ILE A 201 0.51 -12.27 -25.56
N TYR A 202 0.48 -10.98 -25.24
CA TYR A 202 -0.37 -9.98 -25.89
C TYR A 202 0.29 -9.38 -27.14
N SER A 203 1.50 -9.80 -27.50
CA SER A 203 2.27 -9.27 -28.64
C SER A 203 2.36 -7.74 -28.64
N GLU A 204 2.52 -7.15 -27.45
CA GLU A 204 2.64 -5.71 -27.29
C GLU A 204 4.07 -5.26 -27.63
N SER A 205 4.22 -4.34 -28.56
CA SER A 205 5.53 -3.74 -28.83
C SER A 205 5.90 -2.79 -27.70
N LYS A 206 7.03 -3.08 -27.04
CA LYS A 206 7.63 -2.20 -26.04
C LYS A 206 9.00 -1.75 -26.50
N SER A 207 9.31 -0.52 -26.14
CA SER A 207 10.55 0.18 -26.40
C SER A 207 11.73 -0.36 -25.60
N PHE A 208 12.95 -0.06 -26.06
CA PHE A 208 14.18 -0.58 -25.47
C PHE A 208 14.38 -0.20 -23.99
N SER A 209 14.04 1.04 -23.59
CA SER A 209 14.23 1.49 -22.20
C SER A 209 13.35 0.72 -21.20
N TRP A 210 12.16 0.29 -21.64
CA TRP A 210 11.23 -0.53 -20.87
C TRP A 210 11.80 -1.92 -20.64
N TRP A 211 12.39 -2.51 -21.68
CA TRP A 211 13.13 -3.77 -21.55
C TRP A 211 14.33 -3.63 -20.61
N LEU A 212 15.10 -2.55 -20.75
CA LEU A 212 16.23 -2.26 -19.88
C LEU A 212 15.79 -2.09 -18.41
N SER A 213 14.69 -1.38 -18.16
CA SER A 213 14.07 -1.22 -16.85
C SER A 213 13.76 -2.56 -16.21
N ASN A 214 13.02 -3.42 -16.90
CA ASN A 214 12.66 -4.75 -16.39
C ASN A 214 13.90 -5.62 -16.12
N ILE A 215 14.89 -5.59 -17.01
CA ILE A 215 16.16 -6.31 -16.81
C ILE A 215 16.89 -5.81 -15.55
N VAL A 216 16.95 -4.49 -15.34
CA VAL A 216 17.59 -3.90 -14.15
C VAL A 216 16.85 -4.33 -12.88
N VAL A 217 15.52 -4.26 -12.85
CA VAL A 217 14.70 -4.66 -11.69
C VAL A 217 14.88 -6.15 -11.37
N LEU A 218 14.86 -7.03 -12.38
CA LEU A 218 15.05 -8.47 -12.18
C LEU A 218 16.46 -8.80 -11.70
N LYS A 219 17.50 -8.22 -12.31
CA LYS A 219 18.89 -8.43 -11.89
C LYS A 219 19.14 -7.93 -10.48
N ALA A 220 18.63 -6.75 -10.13
CA ALA A 220 18.76 -6.19 -8.79
C ALA A 220 18.05 -7.05 -7.74
N SER A 221 16.87 -7.58 -8.06
CA SER A 221 16.12 -8.50 -7.19
C SER A 221 16.83 -9.85 -7.01
N ALA A 222 17.39 -10.40 -8.09
CA ALA A 222 18.17 -11.64 -8.05
C ALA A 222 19.47 -11.48 -7.23
N LEU A 223 20.19 -10.36 -7.41
CA LEU A 223 21.38 -10.04 -6.61
C LEU A 223 21.03 -9.89 -5.12
N TYR A 224 19.92 -9.22 -4.79
CA TYR A 224 19.45 -9.13 -3.41
C TYR A 224 19.19 -10.52 -2.81
N ALA A 225 18.47 -11.39 -3.54
CA ALA A 225 18.18 -12.74 -3.09
C ALA A 225 19.48 -13.55 -2.86
N TRP A 226 20.45 -13.42 -3.75
CA TRP A 226 21.75 -14.09 -3.63
C TRP A 226 22.54 -13.64 -2.38
N PHE A 227 22.62 -12.33 -2.13
CA PHE A 227 23.27 -11.81 -0.93
C PHE A 227 22.55 -12.28 0.34
N LYS A 228 21.22 -12.24 0.34
CA LYS A 228 20.44 -12.68 1.50
C LYS A 228 20.59 -14.17 1.78
N GLN A 229 20.66 -14.98 0.73
CA GLN A 229 20.92 -16.42 0.85
C GLN A 229 22.28 -16.68 1.52
N ARG A 230 23.34 -15.97 1.12
CA ARG A 230 24.67 -16.07 1.76
C ARG A 230 24.63 -15.67 3.23
N GLU A 231 23.97 -14.57 3.56
CA GLU A 231 23.82 -14.12 4.96
C GLU A 231 23.10 -15.17 5.83
N MET A 232 22.05 -15.81 5.29
CA MET A 232 21.34 -16.88 6.01
C MET A 232 22.20 -18.13 6.18
N GLN A 233 23.01 -18.50 5.18
CA GLN A 233 23.94 -19.63 5.30
C GLN A 233 24.99 -19.42 6.39
N VAL A 234 25.56 -18.21 6.48
CA VAL A 234 26.53 -17.87 7.54
C VAL A 234 25.88 -17.97 8.91
N LYS A 235 24.69 -17.38 9.10
CA LYS A 235 23.95 -17.44 10.38
C LYS A 235 23.59 -18.88 10.77
N PHE A 236 23.25 -19.71 9.79
CA PHE A 236 22.97 -21.13 10.04
C PHE A 236 24.21 -21.88 10.52
N GLN A 237 25.37 -21.63 9.90
CA GLN A 237 26.65 -22.22 10.31
C GLN A 237 27.06 -21.77 11.72
N GLU A 238 26.90 -20.49 12.06
CA GLU A 238 27.16 -19.95 13.40
C GLU A 238 26.26 -20.58 14.47
N ALA A 239 24.97 -20.76 14.16
CA ALA A 239 24.02 -21.40 15.07
C ALA A 239 24.35 -22.89 15.29
N GLU A 240 24.73 -23.61 14.23
CA GLU A 240 25.14 -25.02 14.33
C GLU A 240 26.44 -25.19 15.13
N ALA A 241 27.39 -24.27 14.95
CA ALA A 241 28.63 -24.25 15.75
C ALA A 241 28.34 -23.97 17.24
N SER A 242 27.39 -23.08 17.54
CA SER A 242 27.02 -22.73 18.92
C SER A 242 26.23 -23.82 19.65
N GLN A 243 25.56 -24.73 18.93
CA GLN A 243 24.87 -25.89 19.52
C GLN A 243 25.79 -27.08 19.80
N LYS A 244 27.00 -27.09 19.23
CA LYS A 244 28.00 -28.15 19.42
C LYS A 244 29.00 -27.87 20.56
N VAL A 245 28.91 -26.68 21.18
CA VAL A 245 29.68 -26.25 22.37
C VAL A 245 28.81 -26.39 23.60
#